data_AF-A0A850WVY1-F1
#
_entry.id   AF-A0A850WVY1-F1
#
_cell.length_a   1.000
_cell.length_b   1.000
_cell.length_c   1.000
_cell.angle_alpha   90.00
_cell.angle_beta   90.00
_cell.angle_gamma   90.00
#
_symmetry.space_group_name_H-M   'P 1'
#
loop_
_entity.id
_entity.type
_entity.pdbx_description
1 polymer ?
#
loop_
_entity_poly.entity_id
_entity_poly.type
_entity_poly.pdbx_seq_one_letter_code
_entity_poly.pdbx_strand_id
1 'polypeptide(L)'
;MGWRLLPVLLALARAQNDTEPIVLEGKCLVVCDSNPATDAKGSSSSPLGISVRAANSKVAFSAVRSTNHEPSEMSNKTRIIYFDQILVNVGNFFTLESVFVAPRKGIYSFSFHVIKVYQSQTIQVNLMLNGKPVISAFAGDKDVTREAATNGVLLYLDKEDKVYLKLEKGNLVGGWQYSTFSGFLVFPL
;
A
#
# COMPACT_ATOMS: atom_id res chain seq x y z
N MET A 1 18.26 48.59 -56.03
CA MET A 1 17.97 47.14 -55.99
C MET A 1 17.19 46.88 -54.72
N GLY A 2 15.93 46.44 -54.87
CA GLY A 2 14.87 46.61 -53.87
C GLY A 2 14.93 45.65 -52.68
N TRP A 3 14.52 46.14 -51.52
CA TRP A 3 14.24 45.33 -50.34
C TRP A 3 12.74 45.02 -50.32
N ARG A 4 12.39 43.74 -50.37
CA ARG A 4 11.02 43.24 -50.22
C ARG A 4 10.67 43.25 -48.74
N LEU A 5 9.62 43.99 -48.37
CA LEU A 5 8.95 43.84 -47.08
C LEU A 5 8.14 42.55 -47.10
N LEU A 6 8.47 41.60 -46.22
CA LEU A 6 7.66 40.40 -45.95
C LEU A 6 6.59 40.76 -44.92
N PRO A 7 5.31 40.40 -45.12
CA PRO A 7 4.28 40.61 -44.11
C PRO A 7 4.45 39.58 -42.99
N VAL A 8 4.41 40.05 -41.75
CA VAL A 8 4.32 39.21 -40.55
C VAL A 8 2.93 38.58 -40.53
N LEU A 9 2.86 37.27 -40.78
CA LEU A 9 1.66 36.47 -40.51
C LEU A 9 1.47 36.40 -38.99
N LEU A 10 0.45 37.09 -38.47
CA LEU A 10 -0.11 36.79 -37.15
C LEU A 10 -0.75 35.39 -37.24
N ALA A 11 -0.04 34.37 -36.78
CA ALA A 11 -0.65 33.09 -36.46
C ALA A 11 -1.39 33.24 -35.12
N LEU A 12 -2.72 33.26 -35.17
CA LEU A 12 -3.55 32.99 -34.00
C LEU A 12 -3.27 31.54 -33.56
N ALA A 13 -2.39 31.37 -32.57
CA ALA A 13 -2.27 30.13 -31.84
C ALA A 13 -3.57 29.93 -31.05
N ARG A 14 -4.48 29.11 -31.57
CA ARG A 14 -5.54 28.53 -30.75
C ARG A 14 -4.86 27.63 -29.73
N ALA A 15 -4.95 27.99 -28.46
CA ALA A 15 -4.60 27.09 -27.37
C ALA A 15 -5.52 25.86 -27.47
N GLN A 16 -4.97 24.72 -27.88
CA GLN A 16 -5.61 23.44 -27.68
C GLN A 16 -5.52 23.10 -26.19
N ASN A 17 -6.66 23.15 -25.50
CA ASN A 17 -6.82 22.53 -24.18
C ASN A 17 -6.88 21.01 -24.35
N ASP A 18 -5.82 20.41 -24.87
CA ASP A 18 -5.66 18.96 -24.93
C ASP A 18 -5.17 18.47 -23.58
N THR A 19 -6.04 18.52 -22.56
CA THR A 19 -5.86 17.69 -21.37
C THR A 19 -6.44 16.32 -21.68
N GLU A 20 -5.66 15.47 -22.35
CA GLU A 20 -5.98 14.05 -22.39
C GLU A 20 -6.04 13.53 -20.94
N PRO A 21 -7.12 12.87 -20.53
CA PRO A 21 -7.22 12.34 -19.19
C PRO A 21 -6.14 11.27 -19.00
N ILE A 22 -5.27 11.47 -18.00
CA ILE A 22 -4.35 10.43 -17.56
C ILE A 22 -5.21 9.29 -17.01
N VAL A 23 -5.29 8.19 -17.75
CA VAL A 23 -5.93 6.97 -17.27
C VAL A 23 -5.02 6.39 -16.19
N LEU A 24 -5.37 6.64 -14.93
CA LEU A 24 -4.73 5.99 -13.80
C LEU A 24 -5.26 4.55 -13.72
N GLU A 25 -4.57 3.61 -14.33
CA GLU A 25 -4.84 2.18 -14.16
C GLU A 25 -4.35 1.74 -12.76
N GLY A 26 -5.25 1.80 -11.78
CA GLY A 26 -4.96 1.37 -10.41
C GLY A 26 -6.17 1.44 -9.48
N LYS A 27 -6.12 0.71 -8.36
CA LYS A 27 -7.13 0.86 -7.30
C LYS A 27 -6.85 2.14 -6.52
N CYS A 28 -7.59 3.20 -6.82
CA CYS A 28 -7.55 4.45 -6.05
C CYS A 28 -8.56 4.38 -4.89
N LEU A 29 -8.11 4.64 -3.67
CA LEU A 29 -9.01 4.96 -2.56
C LEU A 29 -8.99 6.48 -2.34
N VAL A 30 -10.13 7.12 -2.56
CA VAL A 30 -10.30 8.54 -2.26
C VAL A 30 -10.88 8.66 -0.86
N VAL A 31 -10.10 9.23 0.07
CA VAL A 31 -10.57 9.56 1.42
C VAL A 31 -10.89 11.05 1.45
N CYS A 32 -12.17 11.40 1.28
CA CYS A 32 -12.62 12.78 1.41
C CYS A 32 -12.78 13.13 2.88
N ASP A 33 -11.95 14.04 3.40
CA ASP A 33 -12.17 14.64 4.71
C ASP A 33 -13.20 15.77 4.52
N SER A 34 -14.47 15.50 4.80
CA SER A 34 -15.52 16.50 4.72
C SER A 34 -15.28 17.56 5.78
N ASN A 35 -14.65 18.67 5.39
CA ASN A 35 -14.51 19.85 6.21
C ASN A 35 -15.52 20.92 5.76
N PRO A 36 -16.74 20.98 6.31
CA PRO A 36 -17.44 22.25 6.32
C PRO A 36 -16.69 23.14 7.30
N ALA A 37 -15.98 24.16 6.80
CA ALA A 37 -15.51 25.25 7.65
C ALA A 37 -16.74 25.76 8.42
N THR A 38 -16.71 25.64 9.75
CA THR A 38 -17.78 26.15 10.61
C THR A 38 -17.73 27.67 10.57
N ASP A 39 -18.63 28.28 9.80
CA ASP A 39 -19.06 29.64 10.09
C ASP A 39 -19.70 29.64 11.48
N ALA A 40 -19.34 30.65 12.28
CA ALA A 40 -19.67 30.75 13.68
C ALA A 40 -21.19 30.82 13.93
N LYS A 41 -21.81 29.67 14.20
CA LYS A 41 -22.90 29.42 15.18
C LYS A 41 -23.60 28.10 14.83
N GLY A 42 -23.51 27.12 15.74
CA GLY A 42 -24.47 26.01 15.82
C GLY A 42 -23.98 24.66 15.30
N SER A 43 -23.77 23.74 16.25
CA SER A 43 -23.97 22.29 16.12
C SER A 43 -23.44 21.62 14.83
N SER A 44 -22.13 21.39 14.76
CA SER A 44 -21.58 20.38 13.85
C SER A 44 -21.54 19.01 14.55
N SER A 45 -22.70 18.39 14.78
CA SER A 45 -22.74 16.94 14.97
C SER A 45 -22.52 16.32 13.60
N SER A 46 -21.33 15.74 13.37
CA SER A 46 -21.16 14.80 12.25
C SER A 46 -22.32 13.81 12.29
N PRO A 47 -23.12 13.64 11.22
CA PRO A 47 -24.34 12.81 11.25
C PRO A 47 -24.06 11.33 11.52
N LEU A 48 -22.79 10.93 11.64
CA LEU A 48 -22.33 9.57 11.98
C LEU A 48 -21.48 9.50 13.27
N GLY A 49 -21.22 10.61 13.98
CA GLY A 49 -20.32 10.63 15.15
C GLY A 49 -18.84 10.29 14.85
N ILE A 50 -18.50 9.93 13.60
CA ILE A 50 -17.14 9.65 13.14
C ILE A 50 -16.44 10.99 12.88
N SER A 51 -15.73 11.50 13.88
CA SER A 51 -14.79 12.60 13.68
C SER A 51 -13.46 12.03 13.20
N VAL A 52 -13.15 12.23 11.91
CA VAL A 52 -11.81 11.99 11.33
C VAL A 52 -10.75 12.87 12.01
N ARG A 53 -11.17 13.88 12.80
CA ARG A 53 -10.31 14.76 13.62
C ARG A 53 -10.01 14.26 15.02
N ALA A 54 -10.54 13.12 15.45
CA ALA A 54 -10.15 12.57 16.74
C ALA A 54 -8.62 12.36 16.73
N ALA A 55 -7.90 12.95 17.69
CA ALA A 55 -6.51 12.57 17.94
C ALA A 55 -6.49 11.02 18.02
N ASN A 56 -5.64 10.36 17.22
CA ASN A 56 -5.57 8.90 17.03
C ASN A 56 -6.56 8.27 16.00
N SER A 57 -7.10 9.04 15.05
CA SER A 57 -7.88 8.52 13.91
C SER A 57 -7.04 8.09 12.71
N LYS A 58 -5.76 8.48 12.67
CA LYS A 58 -4.86 8.19 11.56
C LYS A 58 -4.01 6.97 11.88
N VAL A 59 -4.09 5.96 11.03
CA VAL A 59 -3.31 4.72 11.15
C VAL A 59 -2.87 4.33 9.76
N ALA A 60 -1.56 4.22 9.56
CA ALA A 60 -0.97 3.79 8.31
C ALA A 60 0.43 3.24 8.54
N PHE A 61 0.80 2.22 7.77
CA PHE A 61 2.17 1.75 7.69
C PHE A 61 2.56 1.41 6.25
N SER A 62 3.85 1.47 5.99
CA SER A 62 4.46 0.99 4.76
C SER A 62 5.87 0.51 5.08
N ALA A 63 6.17 -0.72 4.71
CA ALA A 63 7.44 -1.36 4.94
C ALA A 63 7.96 -2.02 3.67
N VAL A 64 9.28 -2.02 3.52
CA VAL A 64 9.98 -2.55 2.36
C VAL A 64 11.15 -3.44 2.77
N ARG A 65 11.46 -4.41 1.91
CA ARG A 65 12.70 -5.19 2.01
C ARG A 65 13.78 -4.47 1.21
N SER A 66 14.80 -3.93 1.87
CA SER A 66 15.84 -3.13 1.20
C SER A 66 17.06 -3.97 0.76
N THR A 67 17.17 -5.21 1.23
CA THR A 67 18.35 -6.08 1.02
C THR A 67 17.99 -7.43 0.39
N ASN A 68 18.98 -8.07 -0.25
CA ASN A 68 18.90 -9.47 -0.70
C ASN A 68 19.42 -10.48 0.33
N HIS A 69 19.49 -10.09 1.61
CA HIS A 69 19.95 -11.02 2.64
C HIS A 69 19.00 -12.20 2.77
N GLU A 70 19.60 -13.38 2.95
CA GLU A 70 18.91 -14.64 3.22
C GLU A 70 17.98 -14.53 4.45
N PRO A 71 16.92 -15.35 4.51
CA PRO A 71 16.07 -15.42 5.69
C PRO A 71 16.89 -15.79 6.93
N SER A 72 16.68 -15.08 8.03
CA SER A 72 17.26 -15.45 9.33
C SER A 72 16.70 -16.80 9.81
N GLU A 73 17.39 -17.46 10.74
CA GLU A 73 16.89 -18.69 11.37
C GLU A 73 15.47 -18.52 11.97
N MET A 74 15.20 -17.35 12.56
CA MET A 74 13.89 -17.01 13.10
C MET A 74 12.82 -16.90 12.01
N SER A 75 13.15 -16.29 10.86
CA SER A 75 12.24 -16.22 9.72
C SER A 75 11.98 -17.60 9.13
N ASN A 76 12.99 -18.48 9.07
CA ASN A 76 12.80 -19.88 8.63
C ASN A 76 11.89 -20.69 9.56
N LYS A 77 11.97 -20.45 10.88
CA LYS A 77 11.12 -21.12 11.88
C LYS A 77 9.68 -20.62 11.87
N THR A 78 9.49 -19.30 11.87
CA THR A 78 8.15 -18.68 11.94
C THR A 78 7.45 -18.62 10.58
N ARG A 79 8.23 -18.64 9.49
CA ARG A 79 7.81 -18.38 8.11
C ARG A 79 7.19 -16.99 7.90
N ILE A 80 7.35 -16.07 8.85
CA ILE A 80 6.93 -14.67 8.69
C ILE A 80 7.91 -13.98 7.73
N ILE A 81 7.36 -13.25 6.77
CA ILE A 81 8.14 -12.47 5.81
C ILE A 81 8.52 -11.15 6.47
N TYR A 82 9.83 -10.89 6.53
CA TYR A 82 10.40 -9.75 7.24
C TYR A 82 10.67 -8.56 6.30
N PHE A 83 10.42 -7.36 6.79
CA PHE A 83 10.70 -6.08 6.13
C PHE A 83 11.60 -5.24 7.04
N ASP A 84 12.83 -5.00 6.60
CA ASP A 84 13.86 -4.32 7.41
C ASP A 84 13.70 -2.80 7.48
N GLN A 85 13.01 -2.20 6.51
CA GLN A 85 12.87 -0.75 6.43
C GLN A 85 11.39 -0.35 6.51
N ILE A 86 11.04 0.40 7.55
CA ILE A 86 9.71 0.99 7.73
C ILE A 86 9.73 2.42 7.20
N LEU A 87 8.99 2.69 6.12
CA LEU A 87 8.89 4.01 5.48
C LEU A 87 7.83 4.88 6.15
N VAL A 88 6.72 4.27 6.58
CA VAL A 88 5.60 4.93 7.24
C VAL A 88 5.18 4.09 8.43
N ASN A 89 4.93 4.73 9.59
CA ASN A 89 4.39 4.07 10.78
C ASN A 89 3.54 5.03 11.62
N VAL A 90 2.48 5.58 11.04
CA VAL A 90 1.58 6.51 11.72
C VAL A 90 0.87 5.77 12.85
N GLY A 91 1.18 6.16 14.09
CA GLY A 91 0.67 5.54 15.31
C GLY A 91 1.52 4.40 15.88
N ASN A 92 2.63 4.02 15.21
CA ASN A 92 3.55 2.97 15.67
C ASN A 92 2.89 1.59 15.89
N PHE A 93 1.98 1.21 14.98
CA PHE A 93 1.21 -0.04 15.06
C PHE A 93 1.76 -1.16 14.18
N PHE A 94 2.82 -0.91 13.43
CA PHE A 94 3.60 -1.93 12.74
C PHE A 94 4.91 -2.20 13.50
N THR A 95 5.11 -3.45 13.92
CA THR A 95 6.25 -3.85 14.75
C THR A 95 7.47 -4.25 13.92
N LEU A 96 8.63 -4.33 14.57
CA LEU A 96 9.86 -4.77 13.92
C LEU A 96 9.77 -6.22 13.44
N GLU A 97 8.95 -7.07 14.06
CA GLU A 97 8.67 -8.44 13.62
C GLU A 97 7.80 -8.51 12.36
N SER A 98 7.54 -7.37 11.71
CA SER A 98 6.71 -7.24 10.51
C SER A 98 5.25 -7.63 10.71
N VAL A 99 4.72 -7.28 11.89
CA VAL A 99 3.33 -7.52 12.28
C VAL A 99 2.62 -6.18 12.48
N PHE A 100 1.49 -6.01 11.83
CA PHE A 100 0.56 -4.92 12.12
C PHE A 100 -0.39 -5.35 13.25
N VAL A 101 -0.59 -4.49 14.25
CA VAL A 101 -1.52 -4.70 15.36
C VAL A 101 -2.60 -3.62 15.32
N ALA A 102 -3.85 -4.00 15.10
CA ALA A 102 -4.94 -3.05 14.99
C ALA A 102 -5.14 -2.28 16.31
N PRO A 103 -5.04 -0.94 16.32
CA PRO A 103 -5.19 -0.17 17.56
C PRO A 103 -6.65 -0.03 18.01
N ARG A 104 -7.58 -0.24 17.09
CA ARG A 104 -9.02 -0.05 17.29
C ARG A 104 -9.82 -0.80 16.26
N LYS A 105 -11.11 -0.95 16.54
CA LYS A 105 -12.10 -1.48 15.62
C LYS A 105 -12.26 -0.58 14.38
N GLY A 106 -12.32 -1.18 13.19
CA GLY A 106 -12.48 -0.44 11.94
C GLY A 106 -12.29 -1.28 10.68
N ILE A 107 -12.42 -0.63 9.52
CA ILE A 107 -12.09 -1.22 8.21
C ILE A 107 -10.70 -0.78 7.79
N TYR A 108 -9.84 -1.75 7.49
CA TYR A 108 -8.45 -1.54 7.11
C TYR A 108 -8.19 -2.04 5.70
N SER A 109 -7.32 -1.36 4.96
CA SER A 109 -6.82 -1.80 3.67
C SER A 109 -5.41 -2.35 3.82
N PHE A 110 -5.13 -3.48 3.16
CA PHE A 110 -3.79 -4.06 3.07
C PHE A 110 -3.45 -4.38 1.62
N SER A 111 -2.20 -4.11 1.25
CA SER A 111 -1.62 -4.51 -0.03
C SER A 111 -0.20 -5.01 0.19
N PHE A 112 0.17 -6.06 -0.54
CA PHE A 112 1.52 -6.59 -0.52
C PHE A 112 1.99 -7.02 -1.90
N HIS A 113 3.30 -6.93 -2.09
CA HIS A 113 4.01 -7.41 -3.26
C HIS A 113 5.29 -8.09 -2.75
N VAL A 114 5.36 -9.42 -2.84
CA VAL A 114 6.57 -10.16 -2.45
C VAL A 114 7.31 -10.56 -3.72
N ILE A 115 8.45 -9.92 -3.94
CA ILE A 115 9.29 -10.10 -5.12
C ILE A 115 10.37 -11.11 -4.78
N LYS A 116 10.49 -12.16 -5.60
CA LYS A 116 11.60 -13.11 -5.51
C LYS A 116 12.46 -13.00 -6.76
N VAL A 117 13.77 -12.94 -6.55
CA VAL A 117 14.77 -12.95 -7.62
C VAL A 117 15.36 -14.36 -7.70
N TYR A 118 15.59 -14.88 -8.92
CA TYR A 118 16.14 -16.23 -9.18
C TYR A 118 15.20 -17.36 -8.72
N GLN A 119 14.23 -17.68 -9.58
CA GLN A 119 13.18 -18.62 -9.27
C GLN A 119 13.42 -20.01 -9.88
N SER A 120 13.51 -21.03 -9.03
CA SER A 120 13.39 -22.44 -9.43
C SER A 120 12.18 -23.15 -8.81
N GLN A 121 11.47 -22.47 -7.90
CA GLN A 121 10.37 -23.04 -7.12
C GLN A 121 9.26 -22.01 -6.88
N THR A 122 8.01 -22.45 -7.04
CA THR A 122 6.80 -21.69 -6.72
C THR A 122 6.73 -21.33 -5.24
N ILE A 123 6.43 -20.06 -4.95
CA ILE A 123 6.11 -19.56 -3.62
C ILE A 123 4.60 -19.32 -3.46
N GLN A 124 4.13 -19.49 -2.22
CA GLN A 124 2.79 -19.09 -1.81
C GLN A 124 2.91 -18.16 -0.60
N VAL A 125 2.39 -16.94 -0.75
CA VAL A 125 2.36 -15.93 0.32
C VAL A 125 0.93 -15.73 0.79
N ASN A 126 0.71 -15.86 2.10
CA ASN A 126 -0.58 -15.63 2.72
C ASN A 126 -0.54 -14.34 3.53
N LEU A 127 -1.59 -13.52 3.41
CA LEU A 127 -1.91 -12.51 4.42
C LEU A 127 -2.69 -13.20 5.54
N MET A 128 -2.14 -13.12 6.74
CA MET A 128 -2.63 -13.79 7.93
C MET A 128 -3.41 -12.80 8.80
N LEU A 129 -4.54 -13.23 9.34
CA LEU A 129 -5.26 -12.56 10.43
C LEU A 129 -5.32 -13.52 11.62
N ASN A 130 -4.69 -13.15 12.74
CA ASN A 130 -4.68 -13.94 13.97
C ASN A 130 -4.30 -15.42 13.75
N GLY A 131 -3.31 -15.66 12.88
CA GLY A 131 -2.82 -17.01 12.58
C GLY A 131 -3.62 -17.79 11.52
N LYS A 132 -4.71 -17.21 10.97
CA LYS A 132 -5.50 -17.81 9.89
C LYS A 132 -5.23 -17.10 8.55
N PRO A 133 -5.07 -17.82 7.44
CA PRO A 133 -4.90 -17.19 6.13
C PRO A 133 -6.21 -16.56 5.65
N VAL A 134 -6.15 -15.35 5.10
CA VAL A 134 -7.32 -14.62 4.58
C VAL A 134 -7.30 -14.52 3.06
N ILE A 135 -6.16 -14.12 2.49
CA ILE A 135 -5.91 -14.10 1.05
C ILE A 135 -4.53 -14.69 0.76
N SER A 136 -4.36 -15.24 -0.43
CA SER A 136 -3.10 -15.83 -0.90
C SER A 136 -2.66 -15.22 -2.23
N ALA A 137 -1.36 -15.22 -2.47
CA ALA A 137 -0.75 -14.90 -3.76
C ALA A 137 0.32 -15.94 -4.09
N PHE A 138 0.56 -16.16 -5.37
CA PHE A 138 1.52 -17.14 -5.88
C PHE A 138 2.50 -16.46 -6.83
N ALA A 139 3.73 -16.95 -6.88
CA ALA A 139 4.72 -16.64 -7.91
C ALA A 139 5.50 -17.93 -8.18
N GLY A 140 5.65 -18.36 -9.43
CA GLY A 140 6.19 -19.69 -9.74
C GLY A 140 6.61 -19.99 -11.18
N ASP A 141 6.60 -19.02 -12.09
CA ASP A 141 7.06 -19.19 -13.46
C ASP A 141 8.57 -19.51 -13.51
N LYS A 142 8.93 -20.52 -14.29
CA LYS A 142 10.32 -21.01 -14.43
C LYS A 142 11.10 -20.22 -15.49
N ASP A 143 10.40 -19.56 -16.40
CA ASP A 143 11.00 -18.83 -17.51
C ASP A 143 11.25 -17.35 -17.17
N VAL A 144 10.88 -16.93 -15.95
CA VAL A 144 10.96 -15.55 -15.49
C VAL A 144 12.03 -15.41 -14.40
N THR A 145 12.90 -14.41 -14.53
CA THR A 145 14.00 -14.16 -13.59
C THR A 145 13.56 -13.45 -12.30
N ARG A 146 12.41 -12.78 -12.33
CA ARG A 146 11.78 -12.06 -11.21
C ARG A 146 10.26 -12.11 -11.30
N GLU A 147 9.62 -12.59 -10.25
CA GLU A 147 8.16 -12.63 -10.16
C GLU A 147 7.69 -12.11 -8.81
N ALA A 148 6.47 -11.58 -8.77
CA ALA A 148 5.88 -10.96 -7.61
C ALA A 148 4.58 -11.64 -7.21
N ALA A 149 4.54 -12.22 -6.00
CA ALA A 149 3.28 -12.65 -5.38
C ALA A 149 2.57 -11.39 -4.85
N THR A 150 1.54 -10.94 -5.58
CA THR A 150 0.82 -9.69 -5.31
C THR A 150 -0.64 -9.95 -4.97
N ASN A 151 -1.15 -9.37 -3.88
CA ASN A 151 -2.58 -9.33 -3.57
C ASN A 151 -2.91 -8.20 -2.57
N GLY A 152 -4.20 -7.92 -2.35
CA GLY A 152 -4.67 -6.92 -1.39
C GLY A 152 -6.16 -7.06 -1.06
N VAL A 153 -6.56 -6.60 0.13
CA VAL A 153 -7.90 -6.82 0.70
C VAL A 153 -8.31 -5.71 1.67
N LEU A 154 -9.63 -5.52 1.83
CA LEU A 154 -10.22 -4.76 2.94
C LEU A 154 -10.65 -5.71 4.05
N LEU A 155 -10.26 -5.44 5.29
CA LEU A 155 -10.59 -6.26 6.45
C LEU A 155 -11.29 -5.44 7.52
N TYR A 156 -12.36 -6.01 8.07
CA TYR A 156 -12.83 -5.63 9.39
C TYR A 156 -11.85 -6.20 10.42
N LEU A 157 -11.33 -5.35 11.30
CA LEU A 157 -10.48 -5.75 12.42
C LEU A 157 -11.04 -5.21 13.72
N ASP A 158 -10.93 -5.99 14.78
CA ASP A 158 -11.09 -5.54 16.15
C ASP A 158 -9.75 -5.05 16.72
N LYS A 159 -9.79 -4.35 17.86
CA LYS A 159 -8.57 -3.94 18.56
C LYS A 159 -7.72 -5.18 18.90
N GLU A 160 -6.41 -5.07 18.76
CA GLU A 160 -5.38 -6.09 19.01
C GLU A 160 -5.30 -7.22 17.97
N ASP A 161 -6.15 -7.21 16.94
CA ASP A 161 -6.00 -8.12 15.81
C ASP A 161 -4.64 -7.96 15.13
N LYS A 162 -4.01 -9.08 14.79
CA LYS A 162 -2.67 -9.14 14.21
C LYS A 162 -2.73 -9.53 12.74
N VAL A 163 -2.14 -8.69 11.89
CA VAL A 163 -2.02 -8.90 10.45
C VAL A 163 -0.56 -8.95 10.03
N TYR A 164 -0.17 -9.99 9.30
CA TYR A 164 1.20 -10.19 8.83
C TYR A 164 1.24 -11.09 7.59
N LEU A 165 2.38 -11.14 6.92
CA LEU A 165 2.58 -12.03 5.78
C LEU A 165 3.34 -13.28 6.20
N LYS A 166 2.89 -14.44 5.70
CA LYS A 166 3.53 -15.74 5.95
C LYS A 166 3.81 -16.46 4.63
N LEU A 167 5.02 -16.99 4.51
CA LEU A 167 5.42 -17.86 3.41
C LEU A 167 4.94 -19.29 3.68
N GLU A 168 3.85 -19.70 3.04
CA GLU A 168 3.22 -21.00 3.26
C GLU A 168 3.88 -22.12 2.45
N LYS A 169 4.32 -21.80 1.22
CA LYS A 169 5.05 -22.75 0.36
C LYS A 169 6.29 -22.09 -0.25
N GLY A 170 7.32 -22.90 -0.45
CA GLY A 170 8.60 -22.50 -1.03
C GLY A 170 9.59 -21.91 -0.02
N ASN A 171 10.52 -21.11 -0.53
CA ASN A 171 11.55 -20.40 0.23
C ASN A 171 11.82 -19.02 -0.41
N LEU A 172 12.50 -18.13 0.31
CA LEU A 172 12.98 -16.84 -0.21
C LEU A 172 14.51 -16.81 -0.30
N VAL A 173 15.13 -17.95 -0.61
CA VAL A 173 16.57 -18.04 -0.90
C VAL A 173 16.88 -17.18 -2.11
N GLY A 174 18.00 -16.45 -2.07
CA GLY A 174 18.36 -15.41 -3.02
C GLY A 174 17.85 -14.01 -2.63
N GLY A 175 17.08 -13.92 -1.55
CA GLY A 175 16.52 -12.66 -1.06
C GLY A 175 15.20 -12.27 -1.72
N TRP A 176 14.56 -11.26 -1.12
CA TRP A 176 13.27 -10.72 -1.57
C TRP A 176 13.27 -9.20 -1.61
N GLN A 177 14.40 -8.60 -1.99
CA GLN A 177 14.54 -7.15 -2.13
C GLN A 177 13.43 -6.57 -3.02
N TYR A 178 13.03 -5.34 -2.72
CA TYR A 178 11.94 -4.60 -3.37
C TYR A 178 10.54 -5.09 -3.00
N SER A 179 10.41 -6.13 -2.17
CA SER A 179 9.11 -6.51 -1.61
C SER A 179 8.54 -5.40 -0.76
N THR A 180 7.22 -5.24 -0.80
CA THR A 180 6.48 -4.22 -0.06
C THR A 180 5.31 -4.83 0.72
N PHE A 181 5.03 -4.25 1.88
CA PHE A 181 3.81 -4.50 2.64
C PHE A 181 3.32 -3.19 3.24
N SER A 182 2.05 -2.87 2.99
CA SER A 182 1.46 -1.62 3.43
C SER A 182 0.01 -1.81 3.82
N GLY A 183 -0.48 -0.90 4.67
CA GLY A 183 -1.88 -0.85 5.03
C GLY A 183 -2.23 0.36 5.88
N PHE A 184 -3.52 0.66 5.96
CA PHE A 184 -4.02 1.84 6.66
C PHE A 184 -5.49 1.67 7.07
N LEU A 185 -5.93 2.45 8.05
CA LEU A 185 -7.33 2.54 8.48
C LEU A 185 -8.11 3.36 7.46
N VAL A 186 -9.15 2.76 6.88
CA VAL A 186 -10.08 3.44 5.97
C VAL A 186 -11.05 4.29 6.79
N PHE A 187 -11.72 3.68 7.77
CA PHE A 187 -12.54 4.38 8.77
C PHE A 187 -12.70 3.55 10.04
N PRO A 188 -12.76 4.19 11.22
CA PRO A 188 -13.07 3.51 12.47
C PRO A 188 -14.55 3.14 12.55
N LEU A 189 -14.86 2.16 13.40
CA LEU A 189 -16.23 1.73 13.73
C LEU A 189 -16.49 1.82 15.24
#